data_AF-A0A8R1I3Z8-F1
#
_entry.id   AF-A0A8R1I3Z8-F1
#
_cell.length_a   1.000
_cell.length_b   1.000
_cell.length_c   1.000
_cell.angle_alpha   90.00
_cell.angle_beta   90.00
_cell.angle_gamma   90.00
#
_symmetry.space_group_name_H-M   'P 1'
#
loop_
_entity.id
_entity.type
_entity.pdbx_description
1 polymer ?
#
loop_
_entity_poly.entity_id
_entity_poly.type
_entity_poly.pdbx_seq_one_letter_code
_entity_poly.pdbx_strand_id
1 'polypeptide(L)'
;MLNVGDNVQIAGCTTKRRLLETSSGCSSFDTLIGGALVNSSIVLIDEYRTRCYGSYFARSFLAEGLHHGHRCFIADPMENPSDTILKKIPTRSTSSDVAEKMPPATPESETAMKIAWRYGNMQKVSSSIGPSKGNENAYDFSKHVENPNIEVYKEDNFSFNGLYERLCDIVREEEAHTKTTGRGLYL
;
A
#
# COMPACT_ATOMS: atom_id res chain seq x y z
N MET A 1 -11.77 25.13 -12.51
CA MET A 1 -12.90 25.21 -11.58
C MET A 1 -13.42 23.79 -11.44
N LEU A 2 -13.18 23.14 -10.30
CA LEU A 2 -13.78 21.82 -10.02
C LEU A 2 -15.25 22.05 -9.73
N ASN A 3 -16.14 21.43 -10.50
CA ASN A 3 -17.57 21.53 -10.25
C ASN A 3 -17.92 20.77 -8.97
N VAL A 4 -18.90 21.27 -8.23
CA VAL A 4 -19.53 20.51 -7.15
C VAL A 4 -20.26 19.33 -7.80
N GLY A 5 -19.58 18.18 -7.88
CA GLY A 5 -20.01 17.00 -8.64
C GLY A 5 -18.88 16.29 -9.39
N ASP A 6 -17.74 16.95 -9.60
CA ASP A 6 -16.54 16.30 -10.15
C ASP A 6 -15.95 15.38 -9.07
N ASN A 7 -16.27 14.09 -9.13
CA ASN A 7 -15.59 13.07 -8.35
C ASN A 7 -14.16 12.95 -8.89
N VAL A 8 -13.23 13.73 -8.34
CA VAL A 8 -11.80 13.46 -8.49
C VAL A 8 -11.51 12.16 -7.75
N GLN A 9 -11.56 11.05 -8.48
CA GLN A 9 -11.15 9.76 -7.95
C GLN A 9 -9.63 9.77 -7.83
N ILE A 10 -9.14 9.93 -6.59
CA ILE A 10 -7.72 9.71 -6.30
C ILE A 10 -7.47 8.21 -6.44
N ALA A 11 -6.50 7.84 -7.27
CA ALA A 11 -6.15 6.45 -7.52
C ALA A 11 -5.88 5.71 -6.20
N GLY A 12 -6.35 4.46 -6.07
CA GLY A 12 -6.15 3.67 -4.85
C GLY A 12 -6.96 4.10 -3.62
N CYS A 13 -7.72 5.20 -3.71
CA CYS A 13 -8.58 5.66 -2.63
C CYS A 13 -10.02 5.23 -2.86
N THR A 14 -10.71 4.83 -1.79
CA THR A 14 -12.15 4.55 -1.79
C THR A 14 -12.86 5.47 -0.81
N THR A 15 -14.04 5.96 -1.19
CA THR A 15 -14.87 6.77 -0.28
C THR A 15 -15.78 5.85 0.53
N LYS A 16 -15.55 5.76 1.85
CA LYS A 16 -16.39 5.01 2.79
C LYS A 16 -16.89 5.96 3.87
N ARG A 17 -18.20 5.94 4.16
CA ARG A 17 -18.82 6.85 5.16
C ARG A 17 -18.46 8.34 4.98
N ARG A 18 -18.31 8.80 3.73
CA ARG A 18 -17.87 10.17 3.35
C ARG A 18 -16.43 10.53 3.73
N LEU A 19 -15.63 9.55 4.14
CA LEU A 19 -14.20 9.69 4.34
C LEU A 19 -13.46 9.03 3.18
N LEU A 20 -12.33 9.61 2.80
CA LEU A 20 -11.44 9.03 1.81
C LEU A 20 -10.46 8.11 2.54
N GLU A 21 -10.47 6.82 2.17
CA GLU A 21 -9.63 5.79 2.76
C GLU A 21 -8.70 5.19 1.69
N THR A 22 -7.46 4.89 2.08
CA THR A 22 -6.43 4.22 1.27
C THR A 22 -5.96 2.96 1.98
N SER A 23 -5.79 1.86 1.23
CA SER A 23 -5.32 0.59 1.80
C SER A 23 -3.92 0.73 2.41
N SER A 24 -3.62 -0.05 3.45
CA SER A 24 -2.27 -0.07 4.05
C SER A 24 -1.25 -0.89 3.24
N GLY A 25 -1.70 -1.54 2.16
CA GLY A 25 -0.95 -2.60 1.48
C GLY A 25 -1.00 -3.95 2.22
N CYS A 26 -1.65 -4.03 3.39
CA CYS A 26 -1.83 -5.25 4.15
C CYS A 26 -3.33 -5.47 4.47
N SER A 27 -3.96 -6.41 3.75
CA SER A 27 -5.41 -6.69 3.89
C SER A 27 -5.81 -7.13 5.30
N SER A 28 -4.94 -7.86 6.00
CA SER A 28 -5.17 -8.27 7.39
C SER A 28 -5.19 -7.07 8.34
N PHE A 29 -4.30 -6.09 8.14
CA PHE A 29 -4.25 -4.88 8.97
C PHE A 29 -5.44 -3.98 8.71
N ASP A 30 -5.81 -3.79 7.44
CA ASP A 30 -7.01 -3.05 7.06
C ASP A 30 -8.26 -3.69 7.70
N THR A 31 -8.38 -5.01 7.61
CA THR A 31 -9.50 -5.72 8.24
C THR A 31 -9.53 -5.51 9.77
N LEU A 32 -8.36 -5.53 10.43
CA LEU A 32 -8.23 -5.34 11.87
C LEU A 32 -8.73 -3.96 12.34
N ILE A 33 -8.44 -2.91 11.58
CA ILE A 33 -8.88 -1.53 11.90
C ILE A 33 -10.31 -1.22 11.42
N GLY A 34 -10.99 -2.19 10.80
CA GLY A 34 -12.37 -2.06 10.30
C GLY A 34 -12.49 -1.47 8.89
N GLY A 35 -11.39 -1.41 8.14
CA GLY A 35 -11.33 -0.84 6.80
C GLY A 35 -9.93 -0.36 6.43
N ALA A 36 -9.86 0.57 5.49
CA ALA A 36 -8.58 1.15 5.07
C ALA A 36 -8.21 2.36 5.95
N LEU A 37 -7.01 2.92 5.74
CA LEU A 37 -6.51 4.09 6.45
C LEU A 37 -7.16 5.37 5.92
N VAL A 38 -7.72 6.21 6.80
CA VAL A 38 -8.28 7.51 6.39
C VAL A 38 -7.15 8.47 6.01
N ASN A 39 -7.24 9.15 4.86
CA ASN A 39 -6.12 9.94 4.30
C ASN A 39 -5.68 11.13 5.18
N SER A 40 -6.51 11.58 6.12
CA SER A 40 -6.21 12.65 7.08
C SER A 40 -5.86 12.14 8.49
N SER A 41 -5.65 10.83 8.64
CA SER A 41 -5.29 10.20 9.90
C SER A 41 -3.78 10.05 10.07
N ILE A 42 -3.37 9.95 11.34
CA ILE A 42 -2.00 9.59 11.72
C ILE A 42 -2.07 8.21 12.37
N VAL A 43 -1.24 7.29 11.88
CA VAL A 43 -1.15 5.93 12.41
C VAL A 43 0.16 5.77 13.15
N LEU A 44 0.09 5.44 14.43
CA LEU A 44 1.25 5.09 15.24
C LEU A 44 1.31 3.57 15.40
N ILE A 45 2.43 2.98 14.99
CA ILE A 45 2.71 1.55 15.20
C ILE A 45 3.76 1.46 16.29
N ASP A 46 3.35 1.01 17.47
CA ASP A 46 4.26 0.69 18.56
C ASP A 46 4.55 -0.82 18.54
N GLU A 47 5.83 -1.17 18.53
CA GLU A 47 6.30 -2.56 18.44
C GLU A 47 7.12 -2.90 19.68
N TYR A 48 6.71 -3.95 20.39
CA TYR A 48 7.40 -4.40 21.58
C TYR A 48 8.57 -5.34 21.22
N ARG A 49 9.79 -4.92 21.56
CA ARG A 49 11.07 -5.67 21.46
C ARG A 49 11.57 -5.99 20.05
N THR A 50 10.72 -6.34 19.11
CA THR A 50 11.10 -6.52 17.70
C THR A 50 10.97 -5.18 16.96
N ARG A 51 11.73 -4.98 15.87
CA ARG A 51 11.59 -3.82 14.96
C ARG A 51 11.23 -4.28 13.54
N CYS A 52 10.63 -5.46 13.44
CA CYS A 52 10.41 -6.14 12.16
C CYS A 52 9.04 -5.80 11.59
N TYR A 53 8.01 -5.75 12.45
CA TYR A 53 6.63 -5.51 12.02
C TYR A 53 6.37 -4.06 11.62
N GLY A 54 6.92 -3.09 12.35
CA GLY A 54 6.81 -1.68 11.97
C GLY A 54 7.42 -1.42 10.60
N SER A 55 8.61 -1.98 10.34
CA SER A 55 9.25 -1.88 9.03
C SER A 55 8.46 -2.62 7.94
N TYR A 56 7.82 -3.75 8.26
CA TYR A 56 6.94 -4.47 7.33
C TYR A 56 5.75 -3.61 6.90
N PHE A 57 5.03 -3.00 7.85
CA PHE A 57 3.89 -2.14 7.55
C PHE A 57 4.30 -0.88 6.78
N ALA A 58 5.41 -0.25 7.16
CA ALA A 58 5.93 0.91 6.44
C ALA A 58 6.25 0.57 4.97
N ARG A 59 6.92 -0.56 4.71
CA ARG A 59 7.21 -1.01 3.33
C ARG A 59 5.95 -1.37 2.55
N SER A 60 4.98 -2.01 3.20
CA SER A 60 3.67 -2.34 2.58
C SER A 60 2.95 -1.07 2.14
N PHE A 61 2.91 -0.06 3.02
CA PHE A 61 2.26 1.22 2.77
C PHE A 61 2.95 1.99 1.65
N LEU A 62 4.29 2.02 1.64
CA LEU A 62 5.06 2.62 0.55
C LEU A 62 4.83 1.92 -0.79
N ALA A 63 4.75 0.58 -0.79
CA ALA A 63 4.46 -0.18 -2.00
C ALA A 63 3.06 0.11 -2.55
N GLU A 64 2.06 0.25 -1.67
CA GLU A 64 0.70 0.64 -2.04
C GLU A 64 0.64 2.05 -2.63
N GLY A 65 1.32 3.02 -2.02
CA GLY A 65 1.42 4.37 -2.54
C GLY A 65 2.09 4.41 -3.91
N LEU A 66 3.23 3.72 -4.07
CA LEU A 66 3.94 3.62 -5.34
C LEU A 66 3.08 2.97 -6.44
N HIS A 67 2.34 1.91 -6.10
CA HIS A 67 1.47 1.23 -7.06
C HIS A 67 0.40 2.15 -7.64
N HIS A 68 -0.15 3.04 -6.80
CA HIS A 68 -1.17 4.01 -7.20
C HIS A 68 -0.58 5.34 -7.69
N GLY A 69 0.74 5.45 -7.81
CA GLY A 69 1.42 6.66 -8.26
C GLY A 69 1.34 7.83 -7.28
N HIS A 70 1.18 7.54 -5.98
CA HIS A 70 1.20 8.57 -4.94
C HIS A 70 2.61 9.07 -4.70
N ARG A 71 2.74 10.36 -4.35
CA ARG A 71 3.99 10.94 -3.89
C ARG A 71 4.25 10.47 -2.46
N CYS A 72 5.25 9.63 -2.29
CA CYS A 72 5.63 9.08 -0.99
C CYS A 72 6.85 9.84 -0.44
N PHE A 73 6.84 10.08 0.87
CA PHE A 73 7.94 10.72 1.60
C PHE A 73 8.35 9.86 2.79
N ILE A 74 9.65 9.76 3.04
CA ILE A 74 10.19 9.04 4.19
C ILE A 74 11.27 9.84 4.91
N ALA A 75 11.20 9.80 6.24
CA ALA A 75 12.22 10.31 7.13
C ALA A 75 12.53 9.25 8.18
N ASP A 76 13.81 8.94 8.35
CA ASP A 76 14.30 8.06 9.40
C ASP A 76 15.44 8.78 10.14
N PRO A 77 15.31 9.00 11.46
CA PRO A 77 16.34 9.67 12.26
C PRO A 77 17.54 8.78 12.60
N MET A 78 17.42 7.45 12.43
CA MET A 78 18.42 6.48 12.88
C MET A 78 19.27 5.95 11.73
N GLU A 79 18.65 5.65 10.59
CA GLU A 79 19.31 5.03 9.44
C GLU A 79 19.04 5.82 8.15
N ASN A 80 19.92 5.72 7.16
CA ASN A 80 19.69 6.32 5.84
C ASN A 80 18.63 5.49 5.06
N PRO A 81 17.43 6.04 4.76
CA PRO A 81 16.36 5.27 4.10
C PRO A 81 16.75 4.70 2.75
N SER A 82 17.65 5.38 2.02
CA SER A 82 18.16 4.94 0.72
C SER A 82 18.92 3.62 0.78
N ASP A 83 19.53 3.31 1.92
CA ASP A 83 20.30 2.09 2.11
C ASP A 83 19.53 0.97 2.79
N THR A 84 18.36 1.26 3.37
CA THR A 84 17.66 0.34 4.25
C THR A 84 16.28 -0.02 3.73
N ILE A 85 15.28 0.82 3.98
CA ILE A 85 13.88 0.54 3.68
C ILE A 85 13.59 0.61 2.17
N LEU A 86 14.19 1.55 1.44
CA LEU A 86 13.94 1.73 0.01
C LEU A 86 14.38 0.52 -0.82
N LYS A 87 15.44 -0.18 -0.42
CA LYS A 87 15.93 -1.41 -1.09
C LYS A 87 15.04 -2.64 -0.86
N LYS A 88 14.09 -2.56 0.08
CA LYS A 88 13.29 -3.71 0.56
C LYS A 88 11.80 -3.55 0.31
N ILE A 89 11.38 -2.54 -0.46
CA ILE A 89 9.97 -2.30 -0.78
C ILE A 89 9.47 -3.46 -1.65
N PRO A 90 8.40 -4.17 -1.26
CA PRO A 90 7.91 -5.33 -1.99
C PRO A 90 7.25 -4.93 -3.31
N THR A 91 7.30 -5.81 -4.30
CA THR A 91 6.53 -5.65 -5.54
C THR A 91 5.12 -6.21 -5.37
N ARG A 92 4.15 -5.66 -6.09
CA ARG A 92 2.78 -6.20 -6.12
C ARG A 92 2.79 -7.61 -6.73
N SER A 93 2.13 -8.57 -6.09
CA SER A 93 1.99 -9.93 -6.63
C SER A 93 1.14 -9.90 -7.89
N THR A 94 1.61 -10.54 -8.95
CA THR A 94 0.85 -10.67 -10.20
C THR A 94 -0.11 -11.86 -10.10
N SER A 95 -1.22 -11.83 -10.83
CA SER A 95 -2.19 -12.95 -10.84
C SER A 95 -1.57 -14.29 -11.29
N SER A 96 -0.44 -14.26 -12.02
CA SER A 96 0.38 -15.43 -12.34
C SER A 96 1.10 -16.04 -11.13
N ASP A 97 1.55 -15.23 -10.17
CA ASP A 97 2.26 -15.73 -8.97
C ASP A 97 1.32 -16.49 -8.02
N VAL A 98 0.02 -16.13 -8.02
CA VAL A 98 -1.01 -16.82 -7.22
C VAL A 98 -1.31 -18.21 -7.81
N ALA A 99 -1.24 -18.33 -9.15
CA ALA A 99 -1.41 -19.62 -9.84
C ALA A 99 -0.23 -20.58 -9.62
N GLU A 100 1.00 -20.08 -9.45
CA GLU A 100 2.17 -20.93 -9.15
C GLU A 100 2.20 -21.47 -7.71
N LYS A 101 1.59 -20.76 -6.76
CA LYS A 101 1.38 -21.28 -5.40
C LYS A 101 0.20 -22.27 -5.31
N MET A 102 -0.57 -22.44 -6.39
CA MET A 102 -1.55 -23.50 -6.47
C MET A 102 -0.82 -24.81 -6.83
N PRO A 103 -0.95 -25.90 -6.04
CA PRO A 103 -0.59 -27.20 -6.55
C PRO A 103 -1.39 -27.42 -7.84
N PRO A 104 -0.77 -27.94 -8.92
CA PRO A 104 -1.48 -28.18 -10.16
C PRO A 104 -2.69 -29.04 -9.84
N ALA A 105 -3.87 -28.62 -10.30
CA ALA A 105 -5.00 -29.52 -10.41
C ALA A 105 -4.54 -30.66 -11.34
N THR A 106 -4.16 -31.78 -10.75
CA THR A 106 -3.76 -32.98 -11.48
C THR A 106 -4.86 -33.33 -12.47
N PRO A 107 -4.54 -33.58 -13.75
CA PRO A 107 -5.53 -34.06 -14.69
C PRO A 107 -6.14 -35.35 -14.15
N GLU A 108 -7.46 -35.43 -14.24
CA GLU A 108 -8.29 -36.54 -13.81
C GLU A 108 -7.68 -37.88 -14.25
N SER A 109 -7.10 -38.62 -13.30
CA SER A 109 -7.05 -40.07 -13.43
C SER A 109 -8.37 -40.60 -12.87
N GLU A 110 -9.04 -41.44 -13.65
CA GLU A 110 -10.38 -42.02 -13.40
C GLU A 110 -10.48 -42.89 -12.12
N THR A 111 -9.47 -42.87 -11.26
CA THR A 111 -9.38 -43.58 -9.98
C THR A 111 -9.41 -42.64 -8.77
N ALA A 112 -9.88 -41.39 -8.91
CA ALA A 112 -10.14 -40.51 -7.78
C ALA A 112 -11.32 -41.05 -6.94
N MET A 113 -11.02 -41.54 -5.73
CA MET A 113 -11.96 -42.14 -4.79
C MET A 113 -13.25 -41.31 -4.60
N LYS A 114 -14.41 -41.98 -4.68
CA LYS A 114 -15.77 -41.41 -4.46
C LYS A 114 -15.96 -40.61 -3.17
N ILE A 115 -15.08 -40.77 -2.17
CA ILE A 115 -15.14 -40.04 -0.89
C ILE A 115 -14.57 -38.61 -1.01
N ALA A 116 -13.60 -38.40 -1.90
CA ALA A 116 -12.96 -37.09 -2.09
C ALA A 116 -13.84 -36.07 -2.84
N TRP A 117 -14.87 -36.53 -3.56
CA TRP A 117 -15.79 -35.66 -4.31
C TRP A 117 -16.54 -34.66 -3.41
N ARG A 118 -16.83 -35.05 -2.15
CA ARG A 118 -17.51 -34.16 -1.19
C ARG A 118 -16.68 -32.94 -0.79
N TYR A 119 -15.35 -33.00 -0.92
CA TYR A 119 -14.45 -31.89 -0.60
C TYR A 119 -14.07 -31.05 -1.81
N GLY A 120 -14.31 -31.53 -3.04
CA GLY A 120 -13.98 -30.81 -4.28
C GLY A 120 -14.69 -29.46 -4.43
N ASN A 121 -15.90 -29.34 -3.88
CA ASN A 121 -16.72 -28.12 -3.93
C ASN A 121 -16.76 -27.33 -2.61
N MET A 122 -15.96 -27.69 -1.59
CA MET A 122 -15.86 -26.83 -0.41
C MET A 122 -15.08 -25.57 -0.78
N GLN A 123 -15.65 -24.40 -0.50
CA GLN A 123 -14.90 -23.16 -0.53
C GLN A 123 -13.68 -23.34 0.36
N LYS A 124 -12.48 -23.26 -0.24
CA LYS A 124 -11.23 -23.35 0.50
C LYS A 124 -11.22 -22.18 1.48
N VAL A 125 -11.46 -22.49 2.75
CA VAL A 125 -11.50 -21.49 3.82
C VAL A 125 -10.07 -21.04 4.01
N SER A 126 -9.74 -19.85 3.51
CA SER A 126 -8.47 -19.22 3.83
C SER A 126 -8.48 -18.83 5.31
N SER A 127 -7.43 -19.18 6.06
CA SER A 127 -7.22 -18.72 7.43
C SER A 127 -6.85 -17.22 7.51
N SER A 128 -6.84 -16.51 6.38
CA SER A 128 -6.65 -15.06 6.32
C SER A 128 -7.74 -14.32 7.08
N ILE A 129 -7.34 -13.34 7.88
CA ILE A 129 -8.27 -12.33 8.41
C ILE A 129 -8.63 -11.39 7.24
N GLY A 130 -9.85 -11.51 6.69
CA GLY A 130 -10.33 -10.63 5.61
C GLY A 130 -11.23 -11.33 4.58
N PRO A 131 -11.84 -10.58 3.64
CA PRO A 131 -12.72 -11.15 2.62
C PRO A 131 -11.95 -12.09 1.69
N SER A 132 -12.46 -13.31 1.54
CA SER A 132 -11.87 -14.46 0.83
C SER A 132 -11.93 -14.41 -0.70
N LYS A 133 -12.25 -13.26 -1.30
CA LYS A 133 -12.24 -13.08 -2.76
C LYS A 133 -11.14 -12.13 -3.18
N GLY A 134 -10.02 -12.69 -3.68
CA GLY A 134 -9.03 -11.99 -4.50
C GLY A 134 -8.00 -11.11 -3.77
N ASN A 135 -7.83 -11.25 -2.45
CA ASN A 135 -6.91 -10.41 -1.66
C ASN A 135 -5.91 -11.22 -0.83
N GLU A 136 -5.45 -12.35 -1.38
CA GLU A 136 -4.34 -13.12 -0.84
C GLU A 136 -3.06 -12.33 -1.11
N ASN A 137 -2.47 -11.75 -0.06
CA ASN A 137 -1.24 -10.95 -0.04
C ASN A 137 -0.98 -10.17 -1.34
N ALA A 138 -1.50 -8.94 -1.43
CA ALA A 138 -1.30 -8.08 -2.60
C ALA A 138 0.18 -7.83 -2.94
N TYR A 139 1.10 -8.06 -2.00
CA TYR A 139 2.53 -7.80 -2.15
C TYR A 139 3.38 -9.04 -1.86
N ASP A 140 4.38 -9.26 -2.72
CA ASP A 140 5.40 -10.28 -2.57
C ASP A 140 6.67 -9.68 -1.98
N PHE A 141 7.00 -10.07 -0.76
CA PHE A 141 8.19 -9.60 -0.02
C PHE A 141 9.49 -10.29 -0.44
N SER A 142 9.43 -11.31 -1.28
CA SER A 142 10.63 -11.94 -1.85
C SER A 142 11.21 -11.14 -3.02
N LYS A 143 10.39 -10.27 -3.64
CA LYS A 143 10.75 -9.42 -4.78
C LYS A 143 10.74 -7.96 -4.34
N HIS A 144 11.60 -7.13 -4.92
CA HIS A 144 11.74 -5.72 -4.53
C HIS A 144 11.61 -4.77 -5.71
N VAL A 145 11.04 -3.59 -5.46
CA VAL A 145 10.89 -2.53 -6.47
C VAL A 145 12.27 -1.96 -6.80
N GLU A 146 12.59 -1.89 -8.09
CA GLU A 146 13.79 -1.22 -8.58
C GLU A 146 13.56 0.31 -8.64
N ASN A 147 14.49 1.08 -8.09
CA ASN A 147 14.49 2.55 -8.13
C ASN A 147 13.14 3.21 -7.77
N PRO A 148 12.64 3.00 -6.53
CA PRO A 148 11.37 3.58 -6.11
C PRO A 148 11.44 5.12 -6.12
N ASN A 149 10.48 5.77 -6.77
CA ASN A 149 10.36 7.23 -6.79
C ASN A 149 9.78 7.73 -5.46
N ILE A 150 10.61 7.79 -4.42
CA ILE A 150 10.24 8.20 -3.06
C ILE A 150 11.18 9.34 -2.64
N GLU A 151 10.59 10.39 -2.06
CA GLU A 151 11.38 11.47 -1.47
C GLU A 151 11.94 11.05 -0.12
N VAL A 152 13.25 11.18 0.01
CA VAL A 152 13.97 10.86 1.24
C VAL A 152 14.37 12.16 1.92
N TYR A 153 13.95 12.31 3.17
CA TYR A 153 14.49 13.34 4.03
C TYR A 153 15.95 13.04 4.38
N LYS A 154 16.84 13.97 4.04
CA LYS A 154 18.26 13.87 4.36
C LYS A 154 18.75 15.20 4.92
N GLU A 155 19.21 15.18 6.16
CA GLU A 155 19.87 16.28 6.83
C GLU A 155 21.11 15.71 7.55
N ASP A 156 22.22 16.45 7.55
CA ASP A 156 23.47 15.99 8.19
C ASP A 156 23.29 15.81 9.71
N ASN A 157 22.44 16.65 10.31
CA ASN A 157 22.00 16.54 11.70
C ASN A 157 20.47 16.55 11.74
N PHE A 158 19.85 15.37 11.91
CA PHE A 158 18.40 15.26 11.93
C PHE A 158 17.77 16.19 12.97
N SER A 159 16.88 17.08 12.52
CA SER A 159 16.11 17.97 13.40
C SER A 159 14.61 17.92 13.09
N PHE A 160 13.77 17.98 14.13
CA PHE A 160 12.31 18.03 13.93
C PHE A 160 11.86 19.33 13.26
N ASN A 161 12.57 20.44 13.50
CA ASN A 161 12.28 21.71 12.83
C ASN A 161 12.62 21.62 11.34
N GLY A 162 13.78 21.06 10.97
CA GLY A 162 14.14 20.86 9.57
C GLY A 162 13.17 19.91 8.85
N LEU A 163 12.72 18.84 9.52
CA LEU A 163 11.71 17.93 8.97
C LEU A 163 10.39 18.65 8.72
N TYR A 164 9.94 19.46 9.68
CA TYR A 164 8.72 20.24 9.57
C TYR A 164 8.79 21.27 8.43
N GLU A 165 9.90 22.00 8.31
CA GLU A 165 10.12 22.95 7.23
C GLU A 165 10.09 22.25 5.87
N ARG A 166 10.77 21.10 5.75
CA ARG A 166 10.78 20.34 4.49
C ARG A 166 9.38 19.84 4.12
N LEU A 167 8.60 19.35 5.09
CA LEU A 167 7.21 18.96 4.85
C LEU A 167 6.34 20.14 4.40
N CYS A 168 6.53 21.33 5.00
CA CYS A 168 5.82 22.54 4.57
C CYS A 168 6.17 22.91 3.12
N ASP A 169 7.42 22.78 2.72
CA ASP A 169 7.85 23.08 1.36
C ASP A 169 7.26 22.11 0.34
N ILE A 170 7.23 20.81 0.65
CA ILE A 170 6.58 19.79 -0.18
C ILE A 170 5.10 20.12 -0.40
N VAL A 171 4.38 20.50 0.67
CA VAL A 171 2.96 20.87 0.56
C VAL A 171 2.78 22.14 -0.29
N ARG A 172 3.65 23.14 -0.13
CA ARG A 172 3.61 24.38 -0.93
C ARG A 172 3.86 24.11 -2.42
N GLU A 173 4.81 23.26 -2.74
CA GLU A 173 5.09 22.82 -4.12
C GLU A 173 3.83 22.20 -4.73
N GLU A 174 3.16 21.28 -4.03
CA GLU A 174 1.94 20.62 -4.51
C GLU A 174 0.76 21.58 -4.69
N GLU A 175 0.57 22.49 -3.75
CA GLU A 175 -0.47 23.52 -3.87
C GLU A 175 -0.25 24.41 -5.10
N ALA A 176 1.01 24.75 -5.42
CA ALA A 176 1.34 25.52 -6.61
C ALA A 176 1.02 24.74 -7.89
N HIS A 177 1.33 23.44 -7.94
CA HIS A 177 1.00 22.59 -9.09
C HIS A 177 -0.52 22.44 -9.29
N THR A 178 -1.27 22.30 -8.19
CA THR A 178 -2.73 22.15 -8.23
C THR A 178 -3.44 23.46 -8.63
N LYS A 179 -2.88 24.62 -8.29
CA LYS A 179 -3.44 25.94 -8.64
C LYS A 179 -3.23 26.33 -10.11
N THR A 180 -2.29 25.70 -10.84
CA THR A 180 -1.85 26.18 -12.16
C THR A 180 -2.66 25.64 -13.36
N THR A 181 -3.69 24.81 -13.16
CA THR A 181 -4.57 24.33 -14.24
C THR A 181 -5.89 25.10 -14.37
N GLY A 182 -5.94 26.35 -13.88
CA GLY A 182 -6.98 27.30 -14.25
C GLY A 182 -6.59 28.03 -15.52
N ARG A 183 -7.14 27.63 -16.68
CA ARG A 183 -7.00 28.38 -17.95
C ARG A 183 -7.14 29.87 -17.70
N GLY A 184 -6.08 30.59 -18.05
CA GLY A 184 -6.01 32.03 -18.01
C GLY A 184 -7.11 32.68 -18.85
N LEU A 185 -7.60 33.78 -18.31
CA LEU A 185 -8.09 34.95 -19.01
C LEU A 185 -7.60 35.02 -20.46
N TYR A 186 -8.50 34.82 -21.41
CA TYR A 186 -8.50 35.57 -22.67
C TYR A 186 -9.93 36.06 -22.90
N LEU A 187 -9.98 37.39 -23.06
CA LEU A 187 -11.06 38.31 -23.41
C LEU A 187 -12.35 37.69 -23.98
#